data_AF-U2V8W6-F1
#
_entry.id   AF-U2V8W6-F1
#
_cell.length_a   1.000
_cell.length_b   1.000
_cell.length_c   1.000
_cell.angle_alpha   90.00
_cell.angle_beta   90.00
_cell.angle_gamma   90.00
#
_symmetry.space_group_name_H-M   'P 1'
#
loop_
_entity.id
_entity.type
_entity.pdbx_description
1 polymer ?
#
loop_
_entity_poly.entity_id
_entity_poly.type
_entity_poly.pdbx_seq_one_letter_code
_entity_poly.pdbx_strand_id
1 'polypeptide(L)' 'MVAANKERKKITAIKAKQIALAKVPGATFANVLEFNSENNNFYKGQIIYRGVAYNFEIDVYNGKIINWSEEKK' A
#
# COMPACT_ATOMS: atom_id res chain seq x y z
N MET A 1 -19.82 21.25 6.06
CA MET A 1 -19.12 19.94 5.95
C MET A 1 -18.61 19.79 4.52
N VAL A 2 -17.53 19.05 4.33
CA VAL A 2 -16.91 18.57 3.08
C VAL A 2 -16.06 19.56 2.27
N ALA A 3 -14.85 19.85 2.76
CA ALA A 3 -13.75 20.24 1.89
C ALA A 3 -13.28 18.98 1.11
N ALA A 4 -14.04 18.57 0.10
CA ALA A 4 -13.59 17.58 -0.88
C ALA A 4 -12.70 18.30 -1.90
N ASN A 5 -11.50 18.72 -1.47
CA ASN A 5 -10.51 19.26 -2.37
C ASN A 5 -10.11 18.15 -3.35
N LYS A 6 -10.29 18.46 -4.63
CA LYS A 6 -10.08 17.57 -5.77
C LYS A 6 -8.58 17.38 -5.98
N GLU A 7 -7.94 16.49 -5.22
CA GLU A 7 -6.50 16.24 -5.34
C GLU A 7 -6.21 15.28 -6.51
N ARG A 8 -6.20 15.86 -7.71
CA ARG A 8 -5.35 15.54 -8.87
C ARG A 8 -4.83 14.09 -8.98
N LYS A 9 -5.53 13.23 -9.74
CA LYS A 9 -4.99 12.04 -10.46
C LYS A 9 -4.02 11.13 -9.67
N LYS A 10 -4.23 10.91 -8.37
CA LYS A 10 -3.43 9.96 -7.57
C LYS A 10 -4.35 8.95 -6.90
N ILE A 11 -3.94 7.68 -6.89
CA ILE A 11 -4.63 6.63 -6.14
C ILE A 11 -4.54 6.94 -4.64
N THR A 12 -5.53 6.52 -3.86
CA THR A 12 -5.52 6.74 -2.41
C THR A 12 -4.75 5.64 -1.70
N ALA A 13 -4.24 5.95 -0.50
CA ALA A 13 -3.65 5.00 0.44
C ALA A 13 -4.43 3.67 0.56
N ILE A 14 -5.76 3.78 0.68
CA ILE A 14 -6.67 2.62 0.80
C ILE A 14 -6.59 1.74 -0.45
N LYS A 15 -6.54 2.35 -1.64
CA LYS A 15 -6.50 1.64 -2.93
C LYS A 15 -5.18 0.90 -3.10
N ALA A 16 -4.05 1.52 -2.73
CA ALA A 16 -2.75 0.87 -2.69
C ALA A 16 -2.75 -0.34 -1.73
N LYS A 17 -3.30 -0.18 -0.52
CA LYS A 17 -3.45 -1.29 0.43
C LYS A 17 -4.28 -2.44 -0.14
N GLN A 18 -5.39 -2.16 -0.82
CA GLN A 18 -6.19 -3.21 -1.48
C GLN A 18 -5.39 -4.01 -2.50
N ILE A 19 -4.58 -3.34 -3.33
CA ILE A 19 -3.74 -3.98 -4.33
C ILE A 19 -2.69 -4.88 -3.67
N ALA A 20 -2.06 -4.41 -2.60
CA ALA A 20 -1.09 -5.21 -1.84
C ALA A 20 -1.76 -6.39 -1.12
N LEU A 21 -2.93 -6.19 -0.52
CA LEU A 21 -3.71 -7.24 0.14
C LEU A 21 -4.20 -8.30 -0.85
N ALA A 22 -4.53 -7.91 -2.08
CA ALA A 22 -4.88 -8.86 -3.14
C ALA A 22 -3.73 -9.83 -3.48
N LYS A 23 -2.47 -9.42 -3.25
CA LYS A 23 -1.28 -10.26 -3.42
C LYS A 23 -1.00 -11.18 -2.22
N VAL A 24 -1.51 -10.85 -1.03
CA VAL A 24 -1.35 -11.66 0.18
C VAL A 24 -2.71 -12.23 0.59
N PRO A 25 -3.14 -13.36 -0.01
CA PRO A 25 -4.42 -13.97 0.33
C PRO A 25 -4.47 -14.34 1.82
N GLY A 26 -5.45 -13.79 2.52
CA GLY A 26 -5.65 -13.98 3.96
C GLY A 26 -5.11 -12.83 4.82
N ALA A 27 -4.24 -11.97 4.30
CA ALA A 27 -3.94 -10.71 4.99
C ALA A 27 -5.12 -9.75 4.85
N THR A 28 -5.34 -8.97 5.90
CA THR A 28 -6.34 -7.88 5.95
C THR A 28 -5.65 -6.56 6.27
N PHE A 29 -6.38 -5.45 6.16
CA PHE A 29 -5.86 -4.12 6.50
C PHE A 29 -5.25 -4.02 7.91
N ALA A 30 -5.70 -4.86 8.85
CA ALA A 30 -5.15 -4.92 10.21
C ALA A 30 -3.70 -5.46 10.25
N ASN A 31 -3.27 -6.20 9.22
CA ASN A 31 -1.93 -6.74 9.10
C ASN A 31 -0.94 -5.75 8.45
N VAL A 32 -1.44 -4.63 7.91
CA VAL A 32 -0.60 -3.56 7.35
C VAL A 32 -0.05 -2.74 8.51
N LEU A 33 1.23 -2.94 8.85
CA LEU A 33 1.87 -2.26 9.98
C LEU A 33 2.31 -0.85 9.64
N GLU A 34 2.92 -0.67 8.48
CA GLU A 34 3.42 0.61 8.04
C GLU A 34 2.88 0.92 6.66
N PHE A 35 2.41 2.15 6.48
CA PHE A 35 1.94 2.63 5.19
C PHE A 35 2.13 4.14 5.12
N ASN A 36 3.05 4.58 4.29
CA ASN A 36 3.40 5.98 4.12
C ASN A 36 3.55 6.31 2.63
N SER A 37 3.16 7.52 2.23
CA SER A 37 3.49 8.05 0.91
C SER A 37 4.84 8.74 0.98
N GLU A 38 5.84 8.21 0.28
CA GLU A 38 7.13 8.89 0.15
C GLU A 38 7.04 9.92 -0.97
N ASN A 39 7.25 11.18 -0.60
CA ASN A 39 7.33 12.32 -1.51
C ASN A 39 6.13 12.51 -2.45
N ASN A 40 4.96 11.97 -2.07
CA ASN A 40 3.73 11.95 -2.90
C ASN A 40 3.92 11.31 -4.29
N ASN A 41 4.93 10.45 -4.47
CA ASN A 41 5.17 9.75 -5.73
C ASN A 41 4.88 8.25 -5.61
N PHE A 42 5.18 7.65 -4.45
CA PHE A 42 4.98 6.23 -4.22
C PHE A 42 4.41 5.98 -2.82
N TYR A 43 3.54 4.98 -2.71
CA TYR A 43 3.09 4.43 -1.45
C TYR A 43 3.97 3.26 -1.09
N LYS A 44 4.71 3.37 0.01
CA LYS A 44 5.41 2.23 0.60
C LYS A 44 4.62 1.69 1.78
N GLY A 45 4.56 0.38 1.89
CA GLY A 45 3.98 -0.25 3.06
C GLY A 45 4.56 -1.62 3.34
N GLN A 46 4.29 -2.08 4.55
CA GLN A 46 4.70 -3.39 5.04
C GLN A 46 3.48 -4.11 5.63
N ILE A 47 3.22 -5.32 5.14
CA ILE A 47 2.23 -6.24 5.69
C ILE A 47 2.99 -7.32 6.44
N ILE A 48 2.66 -7.58 7.70
CA ILE A 48 3.16 -8.76 8.40
C ILE A 48 2.03 -9.77 8.49
N TYR A 49 2.21 -10.91 7.86
CA TYR A 49 1.22 -11.99 7.89
C TYR A 49 1.91 -13.33 8.07
N ARG A 50 1.46 -14.10 9.09
CA ARG A 50 1.99 -15.43 9.42
C ARG A 50 3.53 -15.48 9.59
N GLY A 51 4.14 -14.41 10.12
CA GLY A 51 5.59 -14.32 10.30
C GLY A 51 6.37 -13.95 9.03
N VAL A 52 5.69 -13.58 7.95
CA VAL A 52 6.31 -13.05 6.72
C VAL A 52 6.02 -11.56 6.63
N ALA A 53 7.06 -10.75 6.43
CA ALA A 53 6.97 -9.33 6.16
C ALA A 53 6.95 -9.10 4.64
N TYR A 54 5.85 -8.58 4.12
CA TYR A 54 5.67 -8.23 2.72
C TYR A 54 5.82 -6.72 2.57
N ASN A 55 6.92 -6.31 1.98
CA ASN A 55 7.23 -4.92 1.69
C ASN A 55 6.80 -4.64 0.25
N PHE A 56 5.96 -3.62 0.07
CA PHE A 56 5.43 -3.26 -1.23
C PHE A 56 5.55 -1.77 -1.46
N GLU A 57 5.88 -1.41 -2.70
CA GLU A 57 5.88 -0.04 -3.17
C GLU A 57 4.92 0.07 -4.35
N ILE A 58 4.05 1.08 -4.32
CA ILE A 58 3.00 1.27 -5.31
C ILE A 58 3.06 2.70 -5.81
N ASP A 59 3.13 2.87 -7.12
CA ASP A 59 3.10 4.16 -7.78
C ASP A 59 1.77 4.87 -7.53
N VAL A 60 1.81 6.09 -6.97
CA VAL A 60 0.56 6.79 -6.64
C VAL A 60 -0.17 7.30 -7.88
N TYR A 61 0.51 7.45 -9.02
CA TYR A 61 -0.10 7.96 -10.25
C TYR A 61 -0.93 6.88 -10.97
N ASN A 62 -0.42 5.65 -11.02
CA ASN A 62 -1.02 4.54 -11.78
C ASN A 62 -1.56 3.40 -10.90
N GLY A 63 -1.16 3.35 -9.62
CA GLY A 63 -1.46 2.23 -8.73
C GLY A 63 -0.72 0.94 -9.07
N LYS A 64 0.37 1.02 -9.86
CA LYS A 64 1.20 -0.15 -10.17
C LYS A 64 2.14 -0.45 -9.02
N ILE A 65 2.24 -1.73 -8.66
CA ILE A 65 3.29 -2.20 -7.75
C ILE A 65 4.63 -2.06 -8.51
N ILE A 66 5.52 -1.23 -7.99
CA ILE A 66 6.87 -0.97 -8.52
C ILE A 66 7.91 -1.85 -7.84
N ASN A 67 7.74 -2.14 -6.54
CA ASN A 67 8.55 -3.11 -5.83
C ASN A 67 7.67 -4.02 -4.97
N TRP A 68 8.08 -5.28 -4.89
CA TRP A 68 7.45 -6.30 -4.07
C TRP A 68 8.54 -7.20 -3.51
N SER A 69 8.64 -7.26 -2.18
CA SER A 69 9.61 -8.09 -1.47
C SER A 69 8.90 -8.82 -0.34
N GLU A 70 9.27 -10.07 -0.11
CA GLU A 70 8.78 -10.87 1.01
C GLU A 70 9.96 -11.39 1.83
N GLU A 71 10.00 -11.00 3.08
CA GLU A 71 11.02 -11.39 4.04
C GLU A 71 10.37 -12.29 5.08
N LYS A 72 10.71 -13.58 5.03
CA LYS A 72 10.28 -14.55 6.04
C LYS A 72 11.12 -14.33 7.29
N LYS A 73 10.45 -13.97 8.38
CA LYS A 73 11.08 -13.76 9.68
C LYS A 73 11.22 -15.07 10.46
#